data_AF-A0A9X2QP01-F1
#
_entry.id   AF-A0A9X2QP01-F1
#
_cell.length_a   1.000
_cell.length_b   1.000
_cell.length_c   1.000
_cell.angle_alpha   90.00
_cell.angle_beta   90.00
_cell.angle_gamma   90.00
#
_symmetry.space_group_name_H-M   'P 1'
#
loop_
_entity.id
_entity.type
_entity.pdbx_description
1 polymer ?
#
loop_
_entity_poly.entity_id
_entity_poly.type
_entity_poly.pdbx_seq_one_letter_code
_entity_poly.pdbx_strand_id
1 'polypeptide(L)' 'MGVHTQGEQVNVTARVSGDFPQSPLQLEHVFQLVDGKIAELQIH' A
#
# COMPACT_ATOMS: atom_id res chain seq x y z
N MET A 1 -4.38 11.12 0.44
CA MET A 1 -3.48 9.95 0.56
C MET A 1 -2.82 10.03 1.91
N GLY A 2 -2.84 8.95 2.68
CA GLY A 2 -2.27 8.86 4.02
C GLY A 2 -1.21 7.77 4.05
N VAL A 3 -0.13 8.03 4.79
CA VAL A 3 0.91 7.04 5.11
C VAL A 3 0.86 6.85 6.62
N HIS A 4 0.70 5.60 7.04
CA HIS A 4 0.65 5.22 8.43
C HIS A 4 1.77 4.24 8.69
N THR A 5 2.72 4.61 9.55
CA THR A 5 3.84 3.75 9.91
C THR A 5 3.64 3.24 11.32
N GLN A 6 3.74 1.92 11.51
CA GLN A 6 3.58 1.26 12.79
C GLN A 6 4.69 0.22 12.95
N GLY A 7 5.79 0.64 13.60
CA GLY A 7 7.00 -0.18 13.73
C GLY A 7 7.61 -0.50 12.36
N GLU A 8 7.66 -1.78 12.03
CA GLU A 8 8.16 -2.32 10.76
C GLU A 8 7.11 -2.33 9.65
N GLN A 9 5.85 -2.00 9.95
CA GLN A 9 4.77 -1.97 8.98
C GLN A 9 4.50 -0.55 8.47
N VAL A 10 4.31 -0.40 7.16
CA VAL A 10 3.90 0.86 6.52
C VAL A 10 2.63 0.62 5.70
N ASN A 11 1.54 1.28 6.06
CA ASN A 11 0.31 1.28 5.30
C ASN A 11 0.20 2.56 4.47
N VAL A 12 -0.04 2.40 3.18
CA VAL A 12 -0.18 3.49 2.21
C VAL A 12 -1.52 3.36 1.50
N THR A 13 -2.38 4.36 1.66
CA THR A 13 -3.63 4.43 0.91
C THR A 13 -3.44 5.23 -0.36
N ALA A 14 -3.55 4.57 -1.51
CA ALA A 14 -3.31 5.16 -2.82
C ALA A 14 -4.52 4.99 -3.75
N ARG A 15 -4.74 5.98 -4.62
CA ARG A 15 -5.74 5.88 -5.68
C ARG A 15 -5.09 5.23 -6.90
N VAL A 16 -5.61 4.08 -7.32
CA VAL A 16 -5.17 3.35 -8.50
C VAL A 16 -6.15 3.63 -9.64
N SER A 17 -5.60 4.10 -10.76
CA SER A 17 -6.36 4.42 -11.97
C SER A 17 -5.68 3.78 -13.18
N GLY A 18 -6.45 3.13 -14.02
CA GLY A 18 -6.00 2.51 -15.26
C GLY A 18 -7.17 2.06 -16.13
N ASP A 19 -6.87 1.31 -17.18
CA ASP A 19 -7.88 0.71 -18.07
C ASP A 19 -8.33 -0.65 -17.53
N PHE A 20 -9.16 -0.61 -16.51
CA PHE A 20 -9.79 -1.78 -15.91
C PHE A 20 -11.20 -1.43 -15.39
N PRO A 21 -12.12 -2.41 -15.32
CA PRO A 21 -13.46 -2.17 -14.80
C PRO A 21 -13.42 -1.60 -13.38
N GLN A 22 -14.26 -0.60 -13.10
CA GLN A 22 -14.38 0.05 -11.78
C GLN A 22 -13.18 0.95 -11.39
N SER A 23 -12.28 1.25 -12.32
CA SER A 23 -11.29 2.33 -12.20
C SER A 23 -11.98 3.71 -12.15
N PRO A 24 -11.48 4.68 -11.35
CA PRO A 24 -10.39 4.55 -10.38
C PRO A 24 -10.88 4.03 -9.01
N LEU A 25 -10.03 3.27 -8.34
CA LEU A 25 -10.31 2.70 -7.03
C LEU A 25 -9.25 3.09 -6.00
N GLN A 26 -9.57 2.96 -4.72
CA GLN A 26 -8.67 3.28 -3.62
C GLN A 26 -8.20 1.96 -2.99
N LEU A 27 -6.89 1.71 -3.00
CA LEU A 27 -6.28 0.51 -2.42
C LEU A 27 -5.43 0.86 -1.21
N GLU A 28 -5.43 -0.03 -0.25
CA GLU A 28 -4.45 -0.03 0.83
C GLU A 28 -3.27 -0.93 0.45
N HIS A 29 -2.07 -0.38 0.51
CA HIS A 29 -0.83 -1.12 0.34
C HIS A 29 -0.17 -1.25 1.71
N VAL A 30 0.02 -2.48 2.17
CA VAL A 30 0.65 -2.81 3.43
C VAL A 30 2.05 -3.34 3.13
N PHE A 31 3.07 -2.56 3.48
CA PHE A 31 4.47 -2.95 3.35
C PHE A 31 4.98 -3.44 4.71
N GLN A 32 5.57 -4.63 4.75
CA GLN A 32 6.37 -5.07 5.89
C GLN A 32 7.85 -4.81 5.60
N LEU A 33 8.53 -4.17 6.53
CA LEU A 33 9.93 -3.81 6.42
C LEU A 33 10.78 -4.68 7.35
N VAL A 34 11.84 -5.28 6.81
CA VAL A 34 12.88 -5.96 7.60
C VAL A 34 14.21 -5.33 7.23
N ASP A 35 14.97 -4.87 8.22
CA ASP A 35 16.25 -4.15 8.03
C ASP A 35 16.13 -2.94 7.08
N GLY A 36 14.99 -2.23 7.15
CA GLY A 36 14.71 -1.05 6.32
C GLY A 36 14.44 -1.36 4.84
N LYS A 37 14.23 -2.62 4.48
CA LYS A 37 13.84 -3.06 3.12
C LYS A 37 12.46 -3.68 3.13
N ILE A 38 11.72 -3.54 2.02
CA ILE A 38 10.43 -4.20 1.85
C ILE A 38 10.65 -5.71 1.77
N ALA A 39 10.17 -6.42 2.79
CA ALA A 39 10.15 -7.88 2.85
C ALA A 39 8.85 -8.44 2.26
N GLU A 40 7.73 -7.75 2.46
CA GLU A 40 6.41 -8.16 1.96
C GLU A 40 5.57 -6.95 1.53
N LEU A 41 4.74 -7.14 0.51
CA LEU A 41 3.72 -6.20 0.07
C LEU A 41 2.38 -6.94 -0.06
N GLN A 42 1.38 -6.47 0.68
CA GLN A 42 -0.01 -6.89 0.56
C GLN A 42 -0.86 -5.72 0.02
N ILE A 43 -1.83 -6.03 -0.83
CA ILE A 43 -2.74 -5.04 -1.42
C ILE A 43 -4.17 -5.47 -1.07
N HIS A 44 -4.90 -4.60 -0.38
CA HIS A 44 -6.31 -4.78 -0.01
C HIS A 44 -7.22 -3.86 -0.82
#